data_AF-A0A8T5WN47-F1
#
_entry.id   AF-A0A8T5WN47-F1
#
_cell.length_a   1.000
_cell.length_b   1.000
_cell.length_c   1.000
_cell.angle_alpha   90.00
_cell.angle_beta   90.00
_cell.angle_gamma   90.00
#
_symmetry.space_group_name_H-M   'P 1'
#
loop_
_entity.id
_entity.type
_entity.pdbx_description
1 polymer ?
#
loop_
_entity_poly.entity_id
_entity_poly.type
_entity_poly.pdbx_seq_one_letter_code
_entity_poly.pdbx_strand_id
1 'polypeptide(L)'
;MNPRDFTGEIERYHKRWLANALWVPGNGHHGIDLLSKTEYDGDAEYSDGFAIEFKSKIIKPGYPKLFAVNADQVNDFPQETQEMEFYWAFMFYTFAKEVKDVKKGEDLETLVTEREVWCIPWDWIRQFPVHNPKHSGPFRYVPKHRLPPPNEMTIFEEEKGRIYVPKNSNLETHLINRVFILNSDSIREETP
;
A
#
# COMPACT_ATOMS: atom_id res chain seq x y z
N MET A 1 -17.72 17.17 -3.68
CA MET A 1 -16.40 17.44 -4.32
C MET A 1 -16.38 16.83 -5.73
N ASN A 2 -15.57 17.33 -6.68
CA ASN A 2 -15.39 16.63 -7.98
C ASN A 2 -14.74 15.26 -7.72
N PRO A 3 -15.21 14.15 -8.34
CA PRO A 3 -14.62 12.83 -8.16
C PRO A 3 -13.10 12.77 -8.38
N ARG A 4 -12.55 13.53 -9.34
CA ARG A 4 -11.10 13.56 -9.59
C ARG A 4 -10.33 14.21 -8.44
N ASP A 5 -10.82 15.35 -7.96
CA ASP A 5 -10.22 16.06 -6.82
C ASP A 5 -10.26 15.18 -5.57
N PHE A 6 -11.39 14.50 -5.34
CA PHE A 6 -11.54 13.55 -4.25
C PHE A 6 -10.51 12.43 -4.33
N THR A 7 -10.35 11.79 -5.49
CA THR A 7 -9.38 10.70 -5.68
C THR A 7 -7.95 11.17 -5.38
N GLY A 8 -7.53 12.32 -5.89
CA GLY A 8 -6.18 12.83 -5.63
C GLY A 8 -5.94 13.23 -4.17
N GLU A 9 -6.95 13.78 -3.49
CA GLU A 9 -6.85 14.11 -2.06
C GLU A 9 -6.81 12.86 -1.19
N ILE A 10 -7.78 11.95 -1.34
CA ILE A 10 -7.87 10.75 -0.50
C ILE A 10 -6.67 9.83 -0.67
N GLU A 11 -6.12 9.72 -1.88
CA GLU A 11 -4.93 8.91 -2.14
C GLU A 11 -3.72 9.42 -1.37
N ARG A 12 -3.52 10.74 -1.27
CA ARG A 12 -2.44 11.33 -0.45
C ARG A 12 -2.59 11.00 1.03
N TYR A 13 -3.81 11.07 1.56
CA TYR A 13 -4.09 10.68 2.95
C TYR A 13 -3.78 9.20 3.18
N HIS A 14 -4.18 8.33 2.25
CA HIS A 14 -3.91 6.90 2.37
C HIS A 14 -2.42 6.55 2.24
N LYS A 15 -1.68 7.20 1.33
CA LYS A 15 -0.23 7.02 1.21
C LYS A 15 0.49 7.41 2.50
N ARG A 16 0.13 8.55 3.09
CA ARG A 16 0.70 8.99 4.38
C ARG A 16 0.36 8.02 5.51
N TRP A 17 -0.90 7.60 5.61
CA TRP A 17 -1.30 6.62 6.61
C TRP A 17 -0.52 5.30 6.44
N LEU A 18 -0.38 4.81 5.21
CA LEU A 18 0.34 3.57 4.93
C LEU A 18 1.85 3.70 5.20
N ALA A 19 2.47 4.82 4.84
CA ALA A 19 3.87 5.12 5.17
C ALA A 19 4.11 5.02 6.69
N ASN A 20 3.25 5.64 7.48
CA ASN A 20 3.33 5.59 8.94
C ASN A 20 3.09 4.18 9.48
N ALA A 21 2.05 3.51 8.99
CA ALA A 21 1.68 2.16 9.40
C ALA A 21 2.74 1.12 9.03
N LEU A 22 3.49 1.35 7.95
CA LEU A 22 4.59 0.49 7.55
C LEU A 22 5.93 0.92 8.13
N TRP A 23 6.03 2.10 8.73
CA TRP A 23 7.28 2.75 9.14
C TRP A 23 8.29 2.90 7.99
N VAL A 24 7.77 3.18 6.80
CA VAL A 24 8.55 3.32 5.56
C VAL A 24 8.35 4.74 5.03
N PRO A 25 9.42 5.47 4.69
CA PRO A 25 9.27 6.82 4.17
C PRO A 25 8.55 6.82 2.82
N GLY A 26 7.76 7.87 2.60
CA GLY A 26 7.14 8.13 1.31
C GLY A 26 8.19 8.46 0.26
N ASN A 27 7.96 7.99 -0.96
CA ASN A 27 8.77 8.28 -2.13
C ASN A 27 7.94 9.04 -3.17
N GLY A 28 8.56 10.02 -3.83
CA GLY A 28 7.90 10.88 -4.82
C GLY A 28 8.21 10.52 -6.28
N HIS A 29 8.94 9.43 -6.52
CA HIS A 29 9.60 9.17 -7.80
C HIS A 29 9.25 7.79 -8.39
N HIS A 30 9.28 7.67 -9.71
CA HIS A 30 9.28 6.38 -10.43
C HIS A 30 8.12 5.43 -10.09
N GLY A 31 6.89 5.92 -9.89
CA GLY A 31 5.74 5.04 -9.63
C GLY A 31 5.75 4.30 -8.28
N ILE A 32 6.88 4.25 -7.58
CA ILE A 32 7.03 3.70 -6.23
C ILE A 32 6.61 4.75 -5.21
N ASP A 33 5.64 4.40 -4.38
CA ASP A 33 5.07 5.32 -3.39
C ASP A 33 5.79 5.25 -2.04
N LEU A 34 6.33 4.09 -1.66
CA LEU A 34 7.07 3.89 -0.43
C LEU A 34 8.36 3.13 -0.73
N LEU A 35 9.48 3.57 -0.16
CA LEU A 35 10.79 2.97 -0.40
C LEU A 35 11.49 2.79 0.94
N SER A 36 11.91 1.57 1.27
CA SER A 36 12.56 1.29 2.56
C SER A 36 13.99 1.82 2.64
N LYS A 37 14.45 2.70 1.73
CA LYS A 37 15.82 3.23 1.70
C LYS A 37 16.05 4.26 2.83
N THR A 38 16.89 3.97 3.82
CA THR A 38 17.50 4.98 4.70
C THR A 38 18.78 5.47 4.05
N GLU A 39 18.81 6.74 3.70
CA GLU A 39 20.06 7.45 3.49
C GLU A 39 20.51 7.99 4.84
N TYR A 40 21.66 7.54 5.32
CA TYR A 40 22.37 8.16 6.45
C TYR A 40 23.71 8.66 5.92
N ASP A 41 23.92 9.98 5.93
CA ASP A 41 25.21 10.67 5.70
C ASP A 41 26.15 10.06 4.65
N GLY A 42 25.68 9.90 3.41
CA GLY A 42 26.54 9.68 2.24
C GLY A 42 27.06 8.27 2.01
N ASP A 43 26.83 7.34 2.95
CA ASP A 43 27.08 5.91 2.77
C ASP A 43 25.74 5.17 2.90
N ALA A 44 25.14 4.83 1.75
CA ALA A 44 23.88 4.09 1.72
C ALA A 44 24.13 2.65 2.23
N GLU A 45 23.82 2.39 3.50
CA GLU A 45 23.79 1.04 4.05
C GLU A 45 22.37 0.47 3.92
N TYR A 46 22.26 -0.67 3.25
CA TYR A 46 21.00 -1.27 2.81
C TYR A 46 19.99 -1.41 3.94
N SER A 47 18.84 -0.79 3.73
CA SER A 47 17.74 -0.73 4.67
C SER A 47 16.59 -1.57 4.13
N ASP A 48 16.50 -2.78 4.65
CA ASP A 48 15.45 -3.78 4.46
C ASP A 48 15.13 -4.22 3.00
N GLY A 49 15.67 -3.54 1.99
CA GLY A 49 15.67 -3.93 0.59
C GLY A 49 14.29 -4.07 -0.04
N PHE A 50 13.31 -3.18 0.21
CA PHE A 50 12.00 -3.27 -0.44
C PHE A 50 11.36 -1.95 -0.88
N ALA A 51 10.46 -2.05 -1.86
CA ALA A 51 9.73 -0.94 -2.47
C ALA A 51 8.26 -1.28 -2.68
N ILE A 52 7.38 -0.28 -2.59
CA ILE A 52 5.92 -0.48 -2.64
C ILE A 52 5.27 0.54 -3.57
N GLU A 53 4.51 0.07 -4.56
CA GLU A 53 3.54 0.91 -5.28
C GLU A 53 2.14 0.73 -4.69
N PHE A 54 1.46 1.85 -4.44
CA PHE A 54 0.19 1.90 -3.74
C PHE A 54 -0.98 2.14 -4.70
N LYS A 55 -2.06 1.36 -4.54
CA LYS A 55 -3.34 1.63 -5.20
C LYS A 55 -4.47 1.48 -4.20
N SER A 56 -5.43 2.42 -4.22
CA SER A 56 -6.59 2.41 -3.31
C SER A 56 -7.94 2.38 -4.02
N LYS A 57 -8.94 1.81 -3.37
CA LYS A 57 -10.31 1.76 -3.88
C LYS A 57 -11.36 1.74 -2.77
N ILE A 58 -12.37 2.60 -2.92
CA ILE A 58 -13.52 2.63 -2.01
C ILE A 58 -14.37 1.36 -2.16
N ILE A 59 -14.79 0.79 -1.02
CA ILE A 59 -15.77 -0.29 -0.94
C ILE A 59 -17.16 0.35 -0.87
N LYS A 60 -17.90 0.30 -1.98
CA LYS A 60 -19.30 0.74 -2.05
C LYS A 60 -20.12 -0.22 -2.92
N PRO A 61 -21.42 -0.46 -2.62
CA PRO A 61 -22.30 -1.19 -3.54
C PRO A 61 -22.26 -0.61 -4.95
N GLY A 62 -22.18 -1.48 -5.96
CA GLY A 62 -22.10 -1.10 -7.37
C GLY A 62 -20.71 -0.70 -7.88
N TYR A 63 -19.70 -0.57 -7.01
CA TYR A 63 -18.33 -0.26 -7.42
C TYR A 63 -17.54 -1.55 -7.67
N PRO A 64 -16.77 -1.65 -8.77
CA PRO A 64 -15.95 -2.83 -9.03
C PRO A 64 -14.88 -3.00 -7.95
N LYS A 65 -14.83 -4.16 -7.30
CA LYS A 65 -13.80 -4.51 -6.30
C LYS A 65 -12.56 -5.10 -6.97
N LEU A 66 -11.92 -4.31 -7.82
CA LEU A 66 -10.72 -4.70 -8.58
C LEU A 66 -9.78 -3.51 -8.80
N PHE A 67 -8.50 -3.80 -8.95
CA PHE A 67 -7.48 -2.83 -9.37
C PHE A 67 -7.10 -3.03 -10.82
N ALA A 68 -6.82 -1.94 -11.53
CA ALA A 68 -6.18 -1.96 -12.82
C ALA A 68 -4.69 -1.67 -12.60
N VAL A 69 -3.83 -2.57 -13.06
CA VAL A 69 -2.38 -2.38 -13.06
C VAL A 69 -1.92 -2.32 -14.50
N ASN A 70 -1.18 -1.28 -14.88
CA ASN A 70 -0.64 -1.19 -16.23
C ASN A 70 0.35 -2.35 -16.44
N ALA A 71 0.19 -3.10 -17.53
CA ALA A 71 1.01 -4.28 -17.79
C ALA A 71 2.50 -3.94 -17.97
N ASP A 72 2.80 -2.72 -18.39
CA ASP A 72 4.18 -2.26 -18.62
C ASP A 72 4.91 -2.00 -17.29
N GLN A 73 4.21 -1.47 -16.28
CA GLN A 73 4.78 -1.27 -14.92
C GLN A 73 5.33 -2.57 -14.30
N VAL A 74 4.77 -3.71 -14.69
CA VAL A 74 5.20 -5.02 -14.18
C VAL A 74 6.62 -5.36 -14.65
N ASN A 75 7.05 -4.85 -15.80
CA ASN A 75 8.33 -5.19 -16.41
C ASN A 75 9.42 -4.15 -16.18
N ASP A 76 9.05 -2.87 -16.12
CA ASP A 76 10.02 -1.78 -16.22
C ASP A 76 10.72 -1.52 -14.87
N PHE A 77 9.97 -1.48 -13.76
CA PHE A 77 10.54 -1.08 -12.47
C PHE A 77 11.56 -2.06 -11.85
N PRO A 78 11.32 -3.39 -11.84
CA PRO A 78 12.28 -4.33 -11.26
C PRO A 78 13.63 -4.40 -12.01
N GLN A 79 13.67 -3.97 -13.28
CA GLN A 79 14.90 -3.98 -14.08
C GLN A 79 15.87 -2.88 -13.66
N GLU A 80 15.37 -1.78 -13.10
CA GLU A 80 16.18 -0.62 -12.70
C GLU A 80 16.84 -0.81 -11.32
N THR A 81 16.39 -1.79 -10.54
CA THR A 81 16.74 -1.95 -9.10
C THR A 81 16.76 -3.43 -8.69
N GLN A 82 17.78 -4.17 -9.15
CA GLN A 82 17.86 -5.64 -9.05
C GLN A 82 17.99 -6.21 -7.63
N GLU A 83 18.24 -5.38 -6.62
CA GLU A 83 18.53 -5.83 -5.25
C GLU A 83 17.36 -5.66 -4.28
N MET A 84 16.20 -5.19 -4.75
CA MET A 84 15.04 -4.91 -3.90
C MET A 84 13.87 -5.87 -4.14
N GLU A 85 13.15 -6.19 -3.07
CA GLU A 85 11.84 -6.82 -3.13
C GLU A 85 10.76 -5.78 -3.44
N PHE A 86 9.96 -6.04 -4.47
CA PHE A 86 8.88 -5.14 -4.88
C PHE A 86 7.52 -5.66 -4.43
N TYR A 87 6.68 -4.74 -3.98
CA TYR A 87 5.32 -5.03 -3.56
C TYR A 87 4.30 -4.10 -4.20
N TRP A 88 3.11 -4.63 -4.45
CA TRP A 88 1.91 -3.83 -4.62
C TRP A 88 1.19 -3.72 -3.28
N ALA A 89 0.78 -2.53 -2.87
CA ALA A 89 -0.13 -2.33 -1.74
C ALA A 89 -1.53 -1.99 -2.25
N PHE A 90 -2.42 -2.98 -2.24
CA PHE A 90 -3.81 -2.86 -2.65
C PHE A 90 -4.71 -2.56 -1.45
N MET A 91 -5.13 -1.30 -1.31
CA MET A 91 -6.00 -0.87 -0.23
C MET A 91 -7.46 -0.80 -0.68
N PHE A 92 -8.30 -1.55 0.03
CA PHE A 92 -9.74 -1.28 0.04
C PHE A 92 -10.08 -0.47 1.28
N TYR A 93 -10.95 0.52 1.15
CA TYR A 93 -11.35 1.35 2.28
C TYR A 93 -12.84 1.62 2.31
N THR A 94 -13.40 1.80 3.50
CA THR A 94 -14.76 2.27 3.69
C THR A 94 -14.76 3.73 4.12
N PHE A 95 -15.81 4.44 3.70
CA PHE A 95 -15.93 5.87 3.89
C PHE A 95 -17.29 6.19 4.50
N ALA A 96 -17.33 7.02 5.54
CA ALA A 96 -18.53 7.31 6.31
C ALA A 96 -19.59 8.08 5.52
N LYS A 97 -19.21 8.74 4.42
CA LYS A 97 -20.08 9.56 3.58
C LYS A 97 -20.00 9.13 2.11
N GLU A 98 -20.98 9.51 1.31
CA GLU A 98 -20.82 9.41 -0.15
C GLU A 98 -19.91 10.53 -0.66
N VAL A 99 -19.08 10.24 -1.68
CA VAL A 99 -18.16 11.21 -2.30
C VAL A 99 -18.85 12.50 -2.75
N LYS A 100 -20.10 12.40 -3.23
CA LYS A 100 -20.88 13.57 -3.66
C LYS A 100 -21.22 14.52 -2.52
N ASP A 101 -21.32 14.00 -1.29
CA ASP A 101 -21.71 14.73 -0.08
C ASP A 101 -20.49 15.30 0.67
N VAL A 102 -19.27 14.95 0.25
CA VAL A 102 -18.02 15.50 0.78
C VAL A 102 -17.87 16.95 0.35
N LYS A 103 -17.79 17.87 1.32
CA LYS A 103 -17.53 19.28 1.06
C LYS A 103 -16.04 19.51 0.85
N LYS A 104 -15.71 20.54 0.07
CA LYS A 104 -14.32 20.97 -0.14
C LYS A 104 -13.71 21.41 1.20
N GLY A 105 -12.50 20.94 1.50
CA GLY A 105 -11.80 21.26 2.75
C GLY A 105 -12.23 20.44 3.96
N GLU A 106 -13.16 19.49 3.82
CA GLU A 106 -13.37 18.48 4.87
C GLU A 106 -12.11 17.62 5.01
N ASP A 107 -11.73 17.31 6.25
CA ASP A 107 -10.64 16.37 6.50
C ASP A 107 -11.08 14.94 6.17
N LEU A 108 -10.67 14.48 4.98
CA LEU A 108 -11.06 13.18 4.45
C LEU A 108 -10.59 12.03 5.34
N GLU A 109 -9.50 12.19 6.08
CA GLU A 109 -8.95 11.14 6.94
C GLU A 109 -9.92 10.75 8.08
N THR A 110 -10.66 11.73 8.61
CA THR A 110 -11.68 11.50 9.65
C THR A 110 -12.88 10.70 9.13
N LEU A 111 -13.12 10.74 7.82
CA LEU A 111 -14.24 10.07 7.17
C LEU A 111 -13.89 8.64 6.75
N VAL A 112 -12.61 8.24 6.78
CA VAL A 112 -12.20 6.85 6.56
C VAL A 112 -12.47 6.04 7.83
N THR A 113 -13.31 5.02 7.73
CA THR A 113 -13.70 4.21 8.89
C THR A 113 -12.92 2.90 9.01
N GLU A 114 -12.49 2.32 7.88
CA GLU A 114 -11.74 1.08 7.84
C GLU A 114 -10.85 1.05 6.58
N ARG A 115 -9.69 0.41 6.71
CA ARG A 115 -8.77 0.12 5.61
C ARG A 115 -8.38 -1.36 5.67
N GLU A 116 -8.25 -1.96 4.51
CA GLU A 116 -7.80 -3.34 4.33
C GLU A 116 -6.74 -3.31 3.23
N VAL A 117 -5.48 -3.48 3.60
CA VAL A 117 -4.33 -3.35 2.70
C VAL A 117 -3.71 -4.70 2.46
N TRP A 118 -3.59 -5.08 1.20
CA TRP A 118 -2.93 -6.30 0.77
C TRP A 118 -1.61 -5.94 0.11
N CYS A 119 -0.51 -6.13 0.84
CA CYS A 119 0.84 -6.07 0.29
C CYS A 119 1.13 -7.41 -0.39
N ILE A 120 1.39 -7.40 -1.68
CA ILE A 120 1.63 -8.63 -2.46
C ILE A 120 2.89 -8.51 -3.29
N PRO A 121 3.61 -9.62 -3.56
CA PRO A 121 4.82 -9.56 -4.38
C PRO A 121 4.53 -9.00 -5.77
N TRP A 122 5.46 -8.22 -6.31
CA TRP A 122 5.30 -7.51 -7.59
C TRP A 122 4.92 -8.41 -8.74
N ASP A 123 5.57 -9.57 -8.85
CA ASP A 123 5.33 -10.51 -9.95
C ASP A 123 4.03 -11.31 -9.80
N TRP A 124 3.40 -11.28 -8.63
CA TRP A 124 2.17 -12.04 -8.37
C TRP A 124 1.04 -11.66 -9.33
N ILE A 125 1.00 -10.40 -9.78
CA ILE A 125 -0.02 -9.94 -10.75
C ILE A 125 0.18 -10.53 -12.15
N ARG A 126 1.33 -11.14 -12.47
CA ARG A 126 1.57 -11.77 -13.78
C ARG A 126 0.62 -12.92 -14.08
N GLN A 127 0.01 -13.50 -13.04
CA GLN A 127 -0.99 -14.57 -13.19
C GLN A 127 -2.29 -14.09 -13.88
N PHE A 128 -2.60 -12.79 -13.86
CA PHE A 128 -3.82 -12.27 -14.47
C PHE A 128 -3.59 -11.97 -15.96
N PRO A 129 -4.56 -12.26 -16.84
CA PRO A 129 -4.40 -11.95 -18.26
C PRO A 129 -4.23 -10.45 -18.52
N VAL A 130 -3.48 -10.12 -19.57
CA VAL A 130 -3.38 -8.75 -20.09
C VAL A 130 -4.58 -8.47 -20.97
N HIS A 131 -5.29 -7.38 -20.67
CA HIS A 131 -6.37 -6.85 -21.49
C HIS A 131 -5.89 -5.59 -22.20
N ASN A 132 -6.22 -5.45 -23.48
CA ASN A 132 -5.82 -4.30 -24.31
C ASN A 132 -7.04 -3.44 -24.70
N PRO A 133 -7.62 -2.65 -23.78
CA PRO A 133 -8.62 -1.65 -24.14
C PRO A 133 -8.13 -0.69 -25.23
N LYS A 134 -9.00 -0.37 -26.18
CA LYS A 134 -8.66 0.43 -27.37
C LYS A 134 -8.08 1.82 -27.08
N HIS A 135 -8.33 2.41 -25.90
CA HIS A 135 -8.03 3.83 -25.62
C HIS A 135 -7.23 4.09 -24.35
N SER A 136 -6.80 3.06 -23.61
CA SER A 136 -6.17 3.25 -22.30
C SER A 136 -4.88 2.46 -22.07
N GLY A 137 -4.48 1.60 -23.01
CA GLY A 137 -3.26 0.79 -22.89
C GLY A 137 -3.49 -0.59 -22.25
N PRO A 138 -2.43 -1.41 -22.13
CA PRO A 138 -2.52 -2.78 -21.61
C PRO A 138 -2.69 -2.79 -20.08
N PHE A 139 -3.69 -3.51 -19.57
CA PHE A 139 -3.92 -3.65 -18.13
C PHE A 139 -4.09 -5.10 -17.69
N ARG A 140 -3.63 -5.37 -16.48
CA ARG A 140 -4.01 -6.54 -15.68
C ARG A 140 -5.04 -6.11 -14.64
N TYR A 141 -6.16 -6.82 -14.56
CA TYR A 141 -7.20 -6.53 -13.58
C TYR A 141 -7.11 -7.52 -12.42
N VAL A 142 -6.88 -7.00 -11.21
CA VAL A 142 -6.71 -7.78 -9.98
C VAL A 142 -7.99 -7.68 -9.16
N PRO A 143 -8.87 -8.70 -9.18
CA PRO A 143 -10.11 -8.67 -8.40
C PRO A 143 -9.86 -9.09 -6.95
N LYS A 144 -10.59 -8.48 -6.01
CA LYS A 144 -10.44 -8.70 -4.55
C LYS A 144 -10.53 -10.18 -4.15
N HIS A 145 -11.46 -10.93 -4.73
CA HIS A 145 -11.68 -12.34 -4.39
C HIS A 145 -10.57 -13.29 -4.88
N ARG A 146 -9.60 -12.78 -5.64
CA ARG A 146 -8.42 -13.53 -6.12
C ARG A 146 -7.16 -13.18 -5.36
N LEU A 147 -7.21 -12.26 -4.40
CA LEU A 147 -6.07 -11.94 -3.53
C LEU A 147 -5.59 -13.19 -2.79
N PRO A 148 -4.31 -13.25 -2.36
CA PRO A 148 -3.78 -14.39 -1.64
C PRO A 148 -4.67 -14.77 -0.46
N PRO A 149 -4.81 -16.07 -0.14
CA PRO A 149 -5.61 -16.49 0.99
C PRO A 149 -4.95 -16.01 2.30
N PRO A 150 -5.72 -15.63 3.34
CA PRO A 150 -5.17 -15.06 4.57
C PRO A 150 -4.14 -15.94 5.29
N ASN A 151 -4.15 -17.26 5.09
CA ASN A 151 -3.18 -18.19 5.71
C ASN A 151 -1.76 -18.08 5.12
N GLU A 152 -1.61 -17.51 3.92
CA GLU A 152 -0.32 -17.20 3.29
C GLU A 152 0.23 -15.84 3.75
N MET A 153 -0.55 -15.09 4.52
CA MET A 153 -0.24 -13.72 4.94
C MET A 153 -0.09 -13.64 6.46
N THR A 154 0.76 -12.73 6.91
CA THR A 154 0.78 -12.23 8.28
C THR A 154 -0.02 -10.94 8.35
N ILE A 155 -0.83 -10.80 9.40
CA ILE A 155 -1.77 -9.70 9.57
C ILE A 155 -1.26 -8.78 10.67
N PHE A 156 -1.10 -7.51 10.34
CA PHE A 156 -0.77 -6.45 11.29
C PHE A 156 -2.00 -5.55 11.46
N GLU A 157 -2.46 -5.40 12.70
CA GLU A 157 -3.57 -4.50 13.05
C GLU A 157 -3.02 -3.09 13.26
N GLU A 158 -3.69 -2.10 12.68
CA GLU A 158 -3.33 -0.69 12.75
C GLU A 158 -4.56 0.15 13.05
N GLU A 159 -4.36 1.38 13.53
CA GLU A 159 -5.50 2.26 13.76
C GLU A 159 -6.29 2.47 12.47
N LYS A 160 -7.57 2.07 12.48
CA LYS A 160 -8.49 2.10 11.33
C LYS A 160 -8.02 1.24 10.15
N GLY A 161 -7.29 0.15 10.37
CA GLY A 161 -7.03 -0.80 9.30
C GLY A 161 -6.29 -2.07 9.65
N ARG A 162 -6.18 -2.93 8.64
CA ARG A 162 -5.40 -4.17 8.68
C ARG A 162 -4.49 -4.24 7.47
N ILE A 163 -3.28 -4.72 7.70
CA ILE A 163 -2.27 -4.89 6.66
C ILE A 163 -1.91 -6.37 6.57
N TYR A 164 -2.11 -6.95 5.39
CA TYR A 164 -1.78 -8.31 5.05
C TYR A 164 -0.46 -8.30 4.30
N VAL A 165 0.56 -8.95 4.85
CA VAL A 165 1.92 -9.02 4.28
C VAL A 165 2.30 -10.47 4.01
N PRO A 166 3.03 -10.79 2.93
CA PRO A 166 3.42 -12.17 2.64
C PRO A 166 4.35 -12.71 3.74
N LYS A 167 4.13 -13.97 4.15
CA LYS A 167 5.00 -14.63 5.11
C LYS A 167 6.41 -14.85 4.55
N ASN A 168 7.39 -14.84 5.46
CA ASN A 168 8.83 -14.97 5.21
C ASN A 168 9.38 -13.93 4.25
N SER A 169 8.87 -12.70 4.31
CA SER A 169 9.27 -11.61 3.43
C SER A 169 10.06 -10.53 4.16
N ASN A 170 10.82 -9.69 3.44
CA ASN A 170 11.55 -8.59 4.08
C ASN A 170 10.57 -7.59 4.73
N LEU A 171 9.43 -7.34 4.07
CA LEU A 171 8.39 -6.47 4.60
C LEU A 171 7.77 -7.03 5.90
N GLU A 172 7.56 -8.34 5.99
CA GLU A 172 7.09 -8.96 7.24
C GLU A 172 8.12 -8.81 8.36
N THR A 173 9.38 -9.13 8.05
CA THR A 173 10.50 -9.04 9.01
C THR A 173 10.63 -7.61 9.55
N HIS A 174 10.55 -6.62 8.67
CA HIS A 174 10.54 -5.20 9.03
C HIS A 174 9.46 -4.85 10.06
N LEU A 175 8.21 -5.28 9.81
CA LEU A 175 7.09 -4.99 10.70
C LEU A 175 7.14 -5.77 12.02
N ILE A 176 7.65 -7.01 12.02
CA ILE A 176 7.88 -7.76 13.26
C ILE A 176 8.92 -7.03 14.13
N ASN A 177 10.02 -6.58 13.54
CA ASN A 177 11.06 -5.83 14.25
C ASN A 177 10.52 -4.53 14.83
N ARG A 178 9.65 -3.82 14.09
CA ARG A 178 8.94 -2.64 14.61
C ARG A 178 8.16 -2.94 15.88
N VAL A 179 7.33 -3.99 15.85
CA VAL A 179 6.50 -4.36 17.02
C VAL A 179 7.38 -4.69 18.22
N PHE A 180 8.51 -5.36 18.00
CA PHE A 180 9.48 -5.64 19.06
C PHE A 180 10.07 -4.36 19.68
N ILE A 181 10.44 -3.37 18.86
CA ILE A 181 10.97 -2.08 19.31
C ILE A 181 9.93 -1.33 20.15
N LEU A 182 8.71 -1.17 19.63
CA LEU A 182 7.63 -0.45 20.32
C LEU A 182 7.28 -1.08 21.69
N ASN A 183 7.32 -2.41 21.77
CA ASN A 183 7.10 -3.11 23.05
C ASN A 183 8.31 -3.02 24.01
N SER A 184 9.51 -2.79 23.50
CA SER A 184 10.71 -2.64 24.34
C SER A 184 10.78 -1.25 24.96
N ASP A 185 10.31 -0.22 24.26
CA ASP A 185 10.28 1.16 24.75
C ASP A 185 9.19 1.38 25.79
N SER A 186 8.02 0.74 25.63
CA SER A 186 6.93 0.82 26.63
C SER A 186 7.31 0.23 27.99
N ILE A 187 8.16 -0.80 28.02
CA ILE A 187 8.67 -1.40 29.27
C ILE A 187 9.66 -0.48 29.99
N ARG A 188 10.42 0.35 29.25
CA ARG A 188 11.41 1.27 29.85
C ARG A 188 10.77 2.49 30.50
N GLU A 189 9.62 2.93 30.02
CA GLU A 189 8.89 4.07 30.61
C GLU A 189 8.17 3.72 31.92
N GLU A 190 8.01 2.42 32.23
CA GLU A 190 7.32 1.96 33.46
C GLU A 190 8.27 1.61 34.62
N THR A 191 9.58 1.79 34.47
CA THR A 191 10.55 1.52 35.55
C THR A 191 11.04 2.83 36.20
N PRO A 192 10.62 3.17 37.43
CA PRO A 192 11.00 4.41 38.12
C PRO A 192 12.45 4.47 38.60
#